data_AF-A0A925A4V4-F1
#
_entry.id   AF-A0A925A4V4-F1
#
_cell.length_a   1.000
_cell.length_b   1.000
_cell.length_c   1.000
_cell.angle_alpha   90.00
_cell.angle_beta   90.00
_cell.angle_gamma   90.00
#
_symmetry.space_group_name_H-M   'P 1'
#
loop_
_entity.id
_entity.type
_entity.pdbx_description
1 polymer ?
#
loop_
_entity_poly.entity_id
_entity_poly.type
_entity_poly.pdbx_seq_one_letter_code
_entity_poly.pdbx_strand_id
1 'polypeptide(L)'
;MLENNERRLVTAAEAIVRSLPDNDTHTVASAAMDTQGNVHTGVNVFHFTGGPCAELVVIAAAAQALAGPLVTIVAVGDRDRGVLAPCGRCRQVLLDLHPDVAVILPLPGGDVTAEPIRDLLPRSYSAPEPTSSPRIVYFNPRYYDSIASGQKTITIRHHDPIQAGSAVLVFDDGDTIRRLTAQIESVESRRFDHLTNDEARQEDLPDADALRRALRTHYPNLEGHDVVAVATFHLVTV
;
A
#
# COMPACT_ATOMS: atom_id res chain seq x y z
N MET A 1 -14.69 0.52 5.54
CA MET A 1 -15.56 -0.10 4.50
C MET A 1 -14.76 -0.05 3.22
N LEU A 2 -14.72 -1.16 2.47
CA LEU A 2 -13.89 -1.21 1.26
C LEU A 2 -14.37 -0.21 0.20
N GLU A 3 -13.40 0.40 -0.47
CA GLU A 3 -13.55 1.25 -1.65
C GLU A 3 -13.81 0.38 -2.91
N ASN A 4 -14.19 1.00 -4.04
CA ASN A 4 -14.58 0.22 -5.24
C ASN A 4 -13.39 -0.56 -5.84
N ASN A 5 -12.18 0.01 -5.82
CA ASN A 5 -10.95 -0.66 -6.26
C ASN A 5 -10.66 -1.93 -5.46
N GLU A 6 -10.84 -1.89 -4.14
CA GLU A 6 -10.69 -3.05 -3.27
C GLU A 6 -11.78 -4.11 -3.54
N ARG A 7 -13.03 -3.68 -3.75
CA ARG A 7 -14.14 -4.57 -4.11
C ARG A 7 -13.93 -5.26 -5.46
N ARG A 8 -13.27 -4.60 -6.42
CA ARG A 8 -12.89 -5.21 -7.71
C ARG A 8 -11.94 -6.39 -7.49
N LEU A 9 -11.02 -6.31 -6.54
CA LEU A 9 -10.10 -7.42 -6.21
C LEU A 9 -10.85 -8.61 -5.61
N VAL A 10 -11.73 -8.35 -4.63
CA VAL A 10 -12.55 -9.40 -4.02
C VAL A 10 -13.38 -10.10 -5.10
N THR A 11 -14.05 -9.32 -5.95
CA THR A 11 -14.87 -9.84 -7.06
C THR A 11 -14.05 -10.68 -8.04
N ALA A 12 -12.85 -10.24 -8.40
CA ALA A 12 -11.97 -10.97 -9.31
C ALA A 12 -11.53 -12.32 -8.71
N ALA A 13 -11.11 -12.33 -7.45
CA ALA A 13 -10.70 -13.56 -6.76
C ALA A 13 -11.88 -14.53 -6.56
N GLU A 14 -13.06 -14.02 -6.18
CA GLU A 14 -14.29 -14.82 -6.06
C GLU A 14 -14.69 -15.47 -7.40
N ALA A 15 -14.64 -14.72 -8.49
CA ALA A 15 -14.98 -15.23 -9.82
C ALA A 15 -14.05 -16.39 -10.22
N ILE A 16 -12.75 -16.26 -9.95
CA ILE A 16 -11.77 -17.31 -10.23
C ILE A 16 -12.04 -18.54 -9.36
N VAL A 17 -12.14 -18.38 -8.04
CA VAL A 17 -12.26 -19.52 -7.15
C VAL A 17 -13.56 -20.31 -7.38
N ARG A 18 -14.65 -19.63 -7.76
CA ARG A 18 -15.93 -20.29 -8.13
C ARG A 18 -15.86 -21.03 -9.47
N SER A 19 -14.92 -20.68 -10.34
CA SER A 19 -14.73 -21.35 -11.63
C SER A 19 -13.87 -22.61 -11.55
N LEU A 20 -13.19 -22.83 -10.42
CA LEU A 20 -12.31 -23.97 -10.22
C LEU A 20 -13.11 -25.26 -10.05
N PRO A 21 -12.61 -26.41 -10.54
CA PRO A 21 -13.19 -27.70 -10.22
C PRO A 21 -12.96 -28.03 -8.74
N ASP A 22 -13.89 -28.73 -8.11
CA ASP A 22 -13.73 -29.21 -6.73
C ASP A 22 -12.54 -30.17 -6.63
N ASN A 23 -11.50 -29.76 -5.88
CA ASN A 23 -10.31 -30.56 -5.58
C ASN A 23 -9.56 -29.98 -4.37
N ASP A 24 -8.56 -30.70 -3.86
CA ASP A 24 -7.78 -30.25 -2.69
C ASP A 24 -6.48 -29.51 -3.04
N THR A 25 -6.17 -29.36 -4.32
CA THR A 25 -4.91 -28.77 -4.80
C THR A 25 -5.01 -27.26 -5.08
N HIS A 26 -6.15 -26.83 -5.65
CA HIS A 26 -6.42 -25.48 -6.12
C HIS A 26 -7.72 -25.00 -5.45
N THR A 27 -7.62 -24.47 -4.23
CA THR A 27 -8.75 -24.17 -3.35
C THR A 27 -8.84 -22.71 -2.93
N VAL A 28 -7.86 -21.89 -3.30
CA VAL A 28 -7.78 -20.47 -2.97
C VAL A 28 -7.35 -19.70 -4.20
N ALA A 29 -8.07 -18.63 -4.53
CA ALA A 29 -7.66 -17.64 -5.52
C ALA A 29 -7.21 -16.35 -4.84
N SER A 30 -6.39 -15.56 -5.52
CA SER A 30 -5.95 -14.26 -5.07
C SER A 30 -5.97 -13.27 -6.22
N ALA A 31 -6.16 -11.99 -5.88
CA ALA A 31 -6.08 -10.87 -6.80
C ALA A 31 -5.29 -9.73 -6.15
N ALA A 32 -4.44 -9.06 -6.92
CA ALA A 32 -3.73 -7.85 -6.49
C ALA A 32 -3.82 -6.74 -7.54
N MET A 33 -3.81 -5.49 -7.09
CA MET A 33 -3.78 -4.30 -7.93
C MET A 33 -2.36 -3.71 -7.96
N ASP A 34 -1.87 -3.34 -9.15
CA ASP A 34 -0.62 -2.57 -9.28
C ASP A 34 -0.87 -1.06 -9.26
N THR A 35 0.22 -0.27 -9.24
CA THR A 35 0.15 1.21 -9.26
C THR A 35 -0.47 1.81 -10.53
N GLN A 36 -0.78 1.02 -11.55
CA GLN A 36 -1.48 1.43 -12.77
C GLN A 36 -2.96 1.04 -12.75
N GLY A 37 -3.44 0.40 -11.68
CA GLY A 37 -4.82 -0.08 -11.56
C GLY A 37 -5.09 -1.39 -12.29
N ASN A 38 -4.05 -2.10 -12.79
CA ASN A 38 -4.22 -3.42 -13.38
C ASN A 38 -4.42 -4.45 -12.29
N VAL A 39 -5.29 -5.42 -12.54
CA VAL A 39 -5.57 -6.53 -11.62
C VAL A 39 -4.85 -7.80 -12.10
N HIS A 40 -4.00 -8.35 -11.23
CA HIS A 40 -3.26 -9.58 -11.43
C HIS A 40 -3.88 -10.67 -10.57
N THR A 41 -4.03 -11.89 -11.10
CA THR A 41 -4.74 -12.97 -10.41
C THR A 41 -3.99 -14.29 -10.43
N GLY A 42 -4.23 -15.14 -9.44
CA GLY A 42 -3.54 -16.42 -9.30
C GLY A 42 -4.30 -17.38 -8.38
N VAL A 43 -3.97 -18.66 -8.47
CA VAL A 43 -4.57 -19.75 -7.69
C VAL A 43 -3.47 -20.51 -6.99
N ASN A 44 -3.71 -20.96 -5.76
CA ASN A 44 -2.71 -21.74 -5.02
C ASN A 44 -2.43 -23.08 -5.72
N VAL A 45 -1.24 -23.64 -5.47
CA VAL A 45 -0.91 -25.01 -5.82
C VAL A 45 -0.44 -25.71 -4.56
N PHE A 46 -1.30 -26.51 -3.95
CA PHE A 46 -0.93 -27.27 -2.76
C PHE A 46 0.10 -28.35 -3.10
N HIS A 47 1.17 -28.41 -2.30
CA HIS A 47 2.14 -29.49 -2.32
C HIS A 47 2.88 -29.56 -0.98
N PHE A 48 3.24 -30.77 -0.52
CA PHE A 48 3.84 -30.98 0.81
C PHE A 48 5.21 -30.30 1.00
N THR A 49 5.93 -30.02 -0.10
CA THR A 49 7.20 -29.27 -0.07
C THR A 49 7.00 -27.76 0.12
N GLY A 50 5.77 -27.31 0.35
CA GLY A 50 5.41 -25.91 0.42
C GLY A 50 5.10 -25.31 -0.94
N GLY A 51 4.19 -25.93 -1.71
CA GLY A 51 3.67 -25.32 -2.94
C GLY A 51 3.11 -23.90 -2.69
N PRO A 52 3.12 -23.01 -3.69
CA PRO A 52 2.80 -21.60 -3.50
C PRO A 52 1.35 -21.38 -3.10
N CYS A 53 1.14 -20.46 -2.15
CA CYS A 53 -0.19 -19.91 -1.89
C CYS A 53 -0.61 -19.01 -3.07
N ALA A 54 -1.90 -18.70 -3.18
CA ALA A 54 -2.44 -17.94 -4.30
C ALA A 54 -1.77 -16.56 -4.42
N GLU A 55 -1.46 -15.91 -3.29
CA GLU A 55 -0.79 -14.62 -3.26
C GLU A 55 0.61 -14.66 -3.90
N LEU A 56 1.35 -15.76 -3.70
CA LEU A 56 2.68 -15.93 -4.31
C LEU A 56 2.58 -16.14 -5.82
N VAL A 57 1.53 -16.81 -6.29
CA VAL A 57 1.24 -16.96 -7.72
C VAL A 57 0.85 -15.61 -8.33
N VAL A 58 0.07 -14.79 -7.62
CA VAL A 58 -0.24 -13.41 -8.04
C VAL A 58 1.02 -12.55 -8.15
N ILE A 59 1.94 -12.63 -7.19
CA ILE A 59 3.22 -11.90 -7.26
C ILE A 59 4.01 -12.33 -8.52
N ALA A 60 4.06 -13.63 -8.82
CA ALA A 60 4.71 -14.12 -10.03
C ALA A 60 4.02 -13.63 -11.32
N ALA A 61 2.68 -13.62 -11.35
CA ALA A 61 1.90 -13.12 -12.48
C ALA A 61 2.13 -11.62 -12.70
N ALA A 62 2.13 -10.84 -11.62
CA ALA A 62 2.44 -9.41 -11.64
C ALA A 62 3.86 -9.16 -12.17
N ALA A 63 4.86 -9.91 -11.66
CA ALA A 63 6.23 -9.82 -12.14
C ALA A 63 6.36 -10.18 -13.63
N GLN A 64 5.64 -11.20 -14.11
CA GLN A 64 5.60 -11.57 -15.53
C GLN A 64 5.01 -10.45 -16.40
N ALA A 65 4.03 -9.71 -15.88
CA ALA A 65 3.45 -8.55 -16.54
C ALA A 65 4.33 -7.29 -16.42
N LEU A 66 5.52 -7.39 -15.82
CA LEU A 66 6.37 -6.24 -15.47
C LEU A 66 5.63 -5.20 -14.62
N ALA A 67 4.68 -5.68 -13.79
CA ALA A 67 4.02 -4.84 -12.82
C ALA A 67 5.06 -4.36 -11.80
N GLY A 68 5.03 -3.05 -11.52
CA GLY A 68 5.82 -2.46 -10.45
C GLY A 68 5.25 -2.82 -9.08
N PRO A 69 5.35 -1.91 -8.10
CA PRO A 69 4.78 -2.13 -6.78
C PRO A 69 3.28 -2.46 -6.82
N LEU A 70 2.85 -3.35 -5.93
CA LEU A 70 1.45 -3.69 -5.70
C LEU A 70 0.86 -2.80 -4.61
N VAL A 71 -0.37 -2.33 -4.86
CA VAL A 71 -1.11 -1.40 -4.00
C VAL A 71 -1.94 -2.17 -2.97
N THR A 72 -2.71 -3.17 -3.44
CA THR A 72 -3.61 -3.96 -2.58
C THR A 72 -3.65 -5.41 -3.05
N ILE A 73 -3.83 -6.36 -2.12
CA ILE A 73 -3.99 -7.80 -2.40
C ILE A 73 -5.09 -8.44 -1.53
N VAL A 74 -5.75 -9.46 -2.06
CA VAL A 74 -6.73 -10.30 -1.32
C VAL A 74 -6.56 -11.78 -1.67
N ALA A 75 -6.89 -12.67 -0.73
CA ALA A 75 -7.07 -14.10 -0.99
C ALA A 75 -8.51 -14.51 -0.64
N VAL A 76 -9.10 -15.38 -1.46
CA VAL A 76 -10.48 -15.87 -1.31
C VAL A 76 -10.50 -17.39 -1.45
N GLY A 77 -11.11 -18.07 -0.48
CA GLY A 77 -11.25 -19.52 -0.46
C GLY A 77 -12.45 -20.03 -1.25
N ASP A 78 -12.32 -21.24 -1.77
CA ASP A 78 -13.42 -22.03 -2.35
C ASP A 78 -14.55 -22.32 -1.34
N ARG A 79 -15.64 -22.94 -1.81
CA ARG A 79 -16.74 -23.43 -0.95
C ARG A 79 -17.28 -22.37 0.00
N ASP A 80 -17.44 -21.16 -0.51
CA ASP A 80 -17.96 -19.99 0.21
C ASP A 80 -17.21 -19.65 1.51
N ARG A 81 -15.92 -20.04 1.60
CA ARG A 81 -15.05 -19.68 2.73
C ARG A 81 -14.74 -18.17 2.80
N GLY A 82 -14.98 -17.44 1.71
CA GLY A 82 -14.83 -15.99 1.65
C GLY A 82 -13.38 -15.54 1.71
N VAL A 83 -13.17 -14.28 2.13
CA VAL A 83 -11.84 -13.68 2.27
C VAL A 83 -11.04 -14.39 3.36
N LEU A 84 -9.78 -14.72 3.05
CA LEU A 84 -8.84 -15.38 3.94
C LEU A 84 -7.68 -14.45 4.27
N ALA A 85 -7.30 -14.39 5.55
CA ALA A 85 -6.06 -13.72 5.93
C ALA A 85 -4.84 -14.45 5.35
N PRO A 86 -3.78 -13.75 4.89
CA PRO A 86 -2.59 -14.38 4.35
C PRO A 86 -1.85 -15.17 5.43
N CYS A 87 -1.29 -16.30 5.04
CA CYS A 87 -0.48 -17.13 5.93
C CYS A 87 0.86 -16.45 6.27
N GLY A 88 1.55 -16.91 7.32
CA GLY A 88 2.82 -16.31 7.75
C GLY A 88 3.88 -16.21 6.65
N ARG A 89 3.96 -17.20 5.76
CA ARG A 89 4.90 -17.18 4.62
C ARG A 89 4.54 -16.09 3.61
N CYS A 90 3.26 -15.96 3.25
CA CYS A 90 2.80 -14.90 2.36
C CYS A 90 3.05 -13.52 2.97
N ARG A 91 2.79 -13.36 4.27
CA ARG A 91 3.04 -12.08 4.93
C ARG A 91 4.50 -11.65 4.83
N GLN A 92 5.44 -12.57 5.05
CA GLN A 92 6.87 -12.24 4.97
C GLN A 92 7.27 -11.91 3.52
N VAL A 93 6.82 -12.69 2.53
CA VAL A 93 7.15 -12.41 1.12
C VAL A 93 6.54 -11.08 0.65
N LEU A 94 5.31 -10.79 1.04
CA LEU A 94 4.67 -9.50 0.75
C LEU A 94 5.43 -8.35 1.42
N LEU A 95 5.83 -8.50 2.69
CA LEU A 95 6.61 -7.49 3.39
C LEU A 95 7.97 -7.25 2.71
N ASP A 96 8.64 -8.30 2.26
CA ASP A 96 9.98 -8.18 1.67
C ASP A 96 9.94 -7.61 0.23
N LEU A 97 8.91 -7.93 -0.56
CA LEU A 97 8.83 -7.57 -1.98
C LEU A 97 7.91 -6.38 -2.28
N HIS A 98 6.84 -6.23 -1.50
CA HIS A 98 5.82 -5.18 -1.63
C HIS A 98 5.49 -4.58 -0.25
N PRO A 99 6.49 -3.99 0.44
CA PRO A 99 6.37 -3.54 1.83
C PRO A 99 5.29 -2.48 2.10
N ASP A 100 4.79 -1.82 1.03
CA ASP A 100 3.74 -0.79 1.08
C ASP A 100 2.36 -1.32 0.64
N VAL A 101 2.21 -2.63 0.42
CA VAL A 101 0.94 -3.23 -0.01
C VAL A 101 -0.07 -3.27 1.15
N ALA A 102 -1.32 -2.94 0.85
CA ALA A 102 -2.46 -3.21 1.71
C ALA A 102 -3.00 -4.62 1.47
N VAL A 103 -3.48 -5.27 2.53
CA VAL A 103 -4.04 -6.62 2.49
C VAL A 103 -5.49 -6.55 2.92
N ILE A 104 -6.41 -7.05 2.10
CA ILE A 104 -7.82 -7.19 2.45
C ILE A 104 -7.99 -8.41 3.36
N LEU A 105 -8.57 -8.19 4.54
CA LEU A 105 -8.70 -9.15 5.62
C LEU A 105 -10.16 -9.32 6.04
N PRO A 106 -10.55 -10.53 6.49
CA PRO A 106 -11.86 -10.73 7.10
C PRO A 106 -11.91 -10.12 8.51
N LEU A 107 -13.04 -9.52 8.84
CA LEU A 107 -13.40 -9.08 10.18
C LEU A 107 -14.42 -10.04 10.82
N PRO A 108 -14.51 -10.06 12.16
CA PRO A 108 -15.63 -10.70 12.84
C PRO A 108 -16.97 -10.16 12.31
N GLY A 109 -17.91 -11.04 11.98
CA GLY A 109 -19.22 -10.65 11.44
C GLY A 109 -19.33 -10.67 9.91
N GLY A 110 -18.26 -11.04 9.19
CA GLY A 110 -18.29 -11.20 7.72
C GLY A 110 -17.95 -9.94 6.93
N ASP A 111 -17.72 -8.82 7.63
CA ASP A 111 -17.14 -7.61 7.04
C ASP A 111 -15.67 -7.84 6.64
N VAL A 112 -15.13 -6.90 5.88
CA VAL A 112 -13.74 -6.91 5.42
C VAL A 112 -13.11 -5.52 5.57
N THR A 113 -11.81 -5.50 5.86
CA THR A 113 -10.98 -4.29 5.99
C THR A 113 -9.71 -4.44 5.16
N ALA A 114 -9.06 -3.33 4.81
CA ALA A 114 -7.73 -3.34 4.22
C ALA A 114 -6.72 -2.77 5.22
N GLU A 115 -5.67 -3.53 5.51
CA GLU A 115 -4.63 -3.15 6.48
C GLU A 115 -3.25 -3.25 5.82
N PRO A 116 -2.29 -2.37 6.17
CA PRO A 116 -0.96 -2.42 5.58
C PRO A 116 -0.21 -3.69 6.02
N ILE A 117 0.57 -4.30 5.12
CA ILE A 117 1.25 -5.58 5.39
C ILE A 117 2.13 -5.56 6.64
N ARG A 118 2.76 -4.42 6.92
CA ARG A 118 3.62 -4.18 8.09
C ARG A 118 2.91 -4.41 9.42
N ASP A 119 1.60 -4.17 9.49
CA ASP A 119 0.82 -4.33 10.71
C ASP A 119 0.46 -5.81 10.96
N LEU A 120 0.61 -6.67 9.93
CA LEU A 120 0.32 -8.10 10.03
C LEU A 120 1.51 -8.95 10.51
N LEU A 121 2.69 -8.33 10.67
CA LEU A 121 3.90 -8.97 11.19
C LEU A 121 4.58 -8.08 12.25
N PRO A 122 4.06 -8.04 13.49
CA PRO A 122 4.70 -7.28 14.55
C PRO A 122 6.10 -7.81 14.83
N ARG A 123 7.08 -6.91 14.97
CA ARG A 123 8.49 -7.23 15.25
C ARG A 123 9.10 -8.15 14.18
N SER A 124 8.77 -7.88 12.92
CA SER A 124 9.22 -8.65 11.76
C SER A 124 10.74 -8.69 11.63
N TYR A 125 11.22 -9.77 11.00
CA TYR A 125 12.55 -9.78 10.41
C TYR A 125 12.54 -8.87 9.18
N SER A 126 13.56 -8.02 9.06
CA SER A 126 13.81 -7.22 7.87
C SER A 126 15.10 -7.72 7.24
N ALA A 127 15.01 -8.27 6.03
CA ALA A 127 16.19 -8.59 5.25
C ALA A 127 16.96 -7.29 4.91
N PRO A 128 18.31 -7.30 4.88
CA PRO A 128 19.07 -6.19 4.34
C PRO A 128 18.61 -5.88 2.91
N GLU A 129 18.30 -4.62 2.62
CA GLU A 129 17.52 -4.24 1.43
C GLU A 129 18.20 -4.58 0.09
N PRO A 130 17.49 -5.27 -0.84
CA PRO A 130 17.74 -5.10 -2.26
C PRO A 130 17.09 -3.78 -2.72
N THR A 131 17.88 -2.71 -2.72
CA THR A 131 17.48 -1.29 -2.89
C THR A 131 17.08 -0.87 -4.32
N SER A 132 16.36 -1.68 -5.09
CA SER A 132 16.03 -1.33 -6.49
C SER A 132 14.56 -1.04 -6.80
N SER A 133 13.62 -1.51 -5.98
CA SER A 133 12.20 -1.31 -6.26
C SER A 133 11.68 0.02 -5.69
N PRO A 134 10.93 0.83 -6.47
CA PRO A 134 10.32 2.04 -5.96
C PRO A 134 9.38 1.77 -4.78
N ARG A 135 9.41 2.62 -3.75
CA ARG A 135 8.46 2.59 -2.63
C ARG A 135 7.14 3.25 -3.02
N ILE A 136 6.01 2.76 -2.52
CA ILE A 136 4.74 3.47 -2.69
C ILE A 136 4.62 4.51 -1.58
N VAL A 137 4.26 5.74 -1.96
CA VAL A 137 3.86 6.77 -1.01
C VAL A 137 2.43 7.19 -1.31
N TYR A 138 1.51 6.83 -0.42
CA TYR A 138 0.09 7.15 -0.58
C TYR A 138 -0.18 8.62 -0.27
N PHE A 139 -0.91 9.29 -1.15
CA PHE A 139 -1.42 10.63 -0.95
C PHE A 139 -2.94 10.64 -1.08
N ASN A 140 -3.59 11.53 -0.32
CA ASN A 140 -4.98 11.82 -0.57
C ASN A 140 -5.13 12.38 -2.01
N PRO A 141 -6.12 11.92 -2.81
CA PRO A 141 -6.31 12.34 -4.20
C PRO A 141 -6.37 13.85 -4.41
N ARG A 142 -6.85 14.61 -3.42
CA ARG A 142 -6.93 16.08 -3.50
C ARG A 142 -5.58 16.76 -3.70
N TYR A 143 -4.48 16.11 -3.31
CA TYR A 143 -3.13 16.68 -3.44
C TYR A 143 -2.50 16.45 -4.82
N TYR A 144 -3.17 15.71 -5.72
CA TYR A 144 -2.59 15.38 -7.01
C TYR A 144 -2.14 16.63 -7.77
N ASP A 145 -3.03 17.60 -7.98
CA ASP A 145 -2.74 18.73 -8.87
C ASP A 145 -1.67 19.67 -8.28
N SER A 146 -1.67 19.86 -6.96
CA SER A 146 -0.64 20.65 -6.25
C SER A 146 0.74 19.97 -6.33
N ILE A 147 0.80 18.64 -6.24
CA ILE A 147 2.06 17.89 -6.40
C ILE A 147 2.50 17.88 -7.87
N ALA A 148 1.58 17.60 -8.80
CA ALA A 148 1.86 17.51 -10.24
C ALA A 148 2.37 18.85 -10.81
N SER A 149 1.89 19.97 -10.27
CA SER A 149 2.36 21.31 -10.64
C SER A 149 3.66 21.74 -9.94
N GLY A 150 4.15 20.95 -8.98
CA GLY A 150 5.34 21.25 -8.19
C GLY A 150 5.11 22.30 -7.09
N GLN A 151 3.87 22.65 -6.78
CA GLN A 151 3.55 23.53 -5.65
C GLN A 151 3.82 22.84 -4.32
N LYS A 152 3.42 21.57 -4.21
CA LYS A 152 3.67 20.73 -3.05
C LYS A 152 4.85 19.80 -3.28
N THR A 153 5.91 19.95 -2.48
CA THR A 153 7.19 19.24 -2.63
C THR A 153 7.67 18.53 -1.38
N ILE A 154 6.92 18.64 -0.27
CA ILE A 154 7.17 17.83 0.93
C ILE A 154 5.91 17.09 1.37
N THR A 155 6.08 16.04 2.18
CA THR A 155 5.00 15.37 2.89
C THR A 155 5.38 15.10 4.34
N ILE A 156 4.46 15.36 5.26
CA ILE A 156 4.66 15.02 6.68
C ILE A 156 3.90 13.75 7.06
N ARG A 157 4.61 12.83 7.72
CA ARG A 157 4.15 11.47 8.06
C ARG A 157 4.29 11.19 9.55
N HIS A 158 3.29 10.52 10.12
CA HIS A 158 3.29 10.08 11.51
C HIS A 158 2.91 8.60 11.56
N HIS A 159 3.81 7.76 12.08
CA HIS A 159 3.68 6.29 12.05
C HIS A 159 3.44 5.68 10.65
N ASP A 160 3.86 6.38 9.59
CA ASP A 160 3.82 5.91 8.21
C ASP A 160 5.26 5.97 7.66
N PRO A 161 5.99 4.84 7.67
CA PRO A 161 7.41 4.83 7.37
C PRO A 161 7.66 5.21 5.91
N ILE A 162 8.60 6.13 5.70
CA ILE A 162 9.05 6.60 4.39
C ILE A 162 10.58 6.58 4.37
N GLN A 163 11.14 6.26 3.21
CA GLN A 163 12.58 6.13 3.01
C GLN A 163 13.03 6.98 1.83
N ALA A 164 14.26 7.50 1.90
CA ALA A 164 14.89 8.14 0.76
C ALA A 164 15.11 7.11 -0.36
N GLY A 165 14.86 7.49 -1.61
CA GLY A 165 14.90 6.56 -2.73
C GLY A 165 13.85 6.83 -3.79
N SER A 166 13.82 5.95 -4.79
CA SER A 166 12.80 5.98 -5.84
C SER A 166 11.42 5.70 -5.24
N ALA A 167 10.42 6.47 -5.66
CA ALA A 167 9.06 6.35 -5.17
C ALA A 167 8.01 6.48 -6.28
N VAL A 168 6.88 5.82 -6.07
CA VAL A 168 5.64 6.02 -6.81
C VAL A 168 4.64 6.67 -5.87
N LEU A 169 4.29 7.92 -6.15
CA LEU A 169 3.25 8.63 -5.42
C LEU A 169 1.90 8.14 -5.93
N VAL A 170 1.10 7.51 -5.07
CA VAL A 170 -0.18 6.90 -5.44
C VAL A 170 -1.34 7.73 -4.89
N PHE A 171 -2.32 7.98 -5.75
CA PHE A 171 -3.52 8.75 -5.46
C PHE A 171 -4.71 7.88 -5.87
N ASP A 172 -5.25 7.13 -4.91
CA ASP A 172 -6.43 6.28 -5.10
C ASP A 172 -7.66 7.01 -4.57
N ASP A 173 -8.65 7.26 -5.44
CA ASP A 173 -9.93 7.87 -5.08
C ASP A 173 -11.05 6.83 -4.86
N GLY A 174 -10.67 5.55 -4.85
CA GLY A 174 -11.55 4.42 -4.70
C GLY A 174 -12.07 3.87 -6.02
N ASP A 175 -11.98 4.62 -7.13
CA ASP A 175 -12.43 4.19 -8.46
C ASP A 175 -11.28 4.15 -9.48
N THR A 176 -10.33 5.07 -9.35
CA THR A 176 -9.19 5.25 -10.24
C THR A 176 -7.90 5.43 -9.44
N ILE A 177 -6.81 4.89 -9.99
CA ILE A 177 -5.47 5.12 -9.44
C ILE A 177 -4.74 6.07 -10.36
N ARG A 178 -4.39 7.24 -9.84
CA ARG A 178 -3.40 8.12 -10.48
C ARG A 178 -2.06 7.94 -9.80
N ARG A 179 -0.98 8.09 -10.58
CA ARG A 179 0.39 8.00 -10.07
C ARG A 179 1.30 9.08 -10.62
N LEU A 180 2.32 9.41 -9.83
CA LEU A 180 3.46 10.22 -10.23
C LEU A 180 4.74 9.49 -9.83
N THR A 181 5.77 9.55 -10.66
CA THR A 181 7.10 9.04 -10.30
C THR A 181 7.88 10.15 -9.61
N ALA A 182 8.50 9.83 -8.48
CA ALA A 182 9.22 10.79 -7.67
C ALA A 182 10.50 10.18 -7.09
N GLN A 183 11.38 11.05 -6.63
CA GLN A 183 12.52 10.70 -5.81
C GLN A 183 12.32 11.34 -4.43
N ILE A 184 12.33 10.53 -3.38
CA ILE A 184 12.41 11.02 -2.00
C ILE A 184 13.88 11.37 -1.74
N GLU A 185 14.16 12.66 -1.56
CA GLU A 185 15.51 13.20 -1.41
C GLU A 185 16.01 13.02 0.03
N SER A 186 15.17 13.36 1.00
CA SER A 186 15.49 13.30 2.41
C SER A 186 14.25 12.97 3.23
N VAL A 187 14.50 12.35 4.39
CA VAL A 187 13.49 12.11 5.42
C VAL A 187 14.09 12.57 6.73
N GLU A 188 13.56 13.65 7.28
CA GLU A 188 14.02 14.26 8.53
C GLU A 188 13.00 14.08 9.65
N SER A 189 13.47 13.71 10.84
CA SER A 189 12.61 13.68 12.03
C SER A 189 12.51 15.07 12.65
N ARG A 190 11.28 15.56 12.83
CA ARG A 190 10.98 16.86 13.44
C ARG A 190 9.95 16.69 14.56
N ARG A 191 10.07 17.47 15.63
CA ARG A 191 8.96 17.62 16.58
C ARG A 191 7.82 18.35 15.91
N PHE A 192 6.59 17.90 16.14
CA PHE A 192 5.41 18.48 15.51
C PHE A 192 5.21 19.97 15.83
N ASP A 193 5.47 20.37 17.08
CA ASP A 193 5.44 21.78 17.48
C ASP A 193 6.56 22.63 16.87
N HIS A 194 7.59 22.02 16.27
CA HIS A 194 8.71 22.71 15.62
C HIS A 194 8.58 22.79 14.09
N LEU A 195 7.44 22.38 13.51
CA LEU A 195 7.17 22.60 12.09
C LEU A 195 7.21 24.09 11.73
N THR A 196 7.78 24.40 10.58
CA THR A 196 8.14 25.75 10.15
C THR A 196 7.17 26.33 9.12
N ASN A 197 7.20 27.66 8.93
CA ASN A 197 6.41 28.31 7.88
C ASN A 197 6.90 27.95 6.48
N ASP A 198 8.18 27.62 6.31
CA ASP A 198 8.72 27.22 5.01
C ASP A 198 8.21 25.81 4.64
N GLU A 199 8.20 24.88 5.61
CA GLU A 199 7.57 23.56 5.45
C GLU A 199 6.07 23.70 5.13
N ALA A 200 5.36 24.63 5.77
CA ALA A 200 3.95 24.90 5.44
C ALA A 200 3.76 25.36 3.99
N ARG A 201 4.60 26.27 3.49
CA ARG A 201 4.53 26.72 2.09
C ARG A 201 4.81 25.58 1.10
N GLN A 202 5.74 24.69 1.42
CA GLN A 202 6.04 23.49 0.62
C GLN A 202 4.95 22.41 0.71
N GLU A 203 4.05 22.50 1.68
CA GLU A 203 2.80 21.74 1.82
C GLU A 203 1.59 22.42 1.15
N ASP A 204 1.81 23.55 0.46
CA ASP A 204 0.76 24.40 -0.13
C ASP A 204 -0.21 24.98 0.93
N LEU A 205 0.37 25.41 2.06
CA LEU A 205 -0.33 26.01 3.19
C LEU A 205 0.30 27.36 3.59
N PRO A 206 -0.49 28.29 4.16
CA PRO A 206 -0.02 29.66 4.41
C PRO A 206 1.01 29.78 5.53
N ASP A 207 0.89 28.97 6.59
CA ASP A 207 1.73 29.04 7.79
C ASP A 207 1.76 27.72 8.58
N ALA A 208 2.68 27.64 9.55
CA ALA A 208 2.87 26.46 10.39
C ALA A 208 1.63 26.08 11.20
N ASP A 209 0.78 27.03 11.59
CA ASP A 209 -0.42 26.74 12.35
C ASP A 209 -1.50 26.09 11.46
N ALA A 210 -1.63 26.55 10.21
CA ALA A 210 -2.46 25.91 9.20
C ALA A 210 -1.97 24.49 8.90
N LEU A 211 -0.65 24.29 8.78
CA LEU A 211 -0.05 22.98 8.62
C LEU A 211 -0.37 22.03 9.78
N ARG A 212 -0.17 22.46 11.03
CA ARG A 212 -0.49 21.65 12.20
C ARG A 212 -1.98 21.31 12.28
N ARG A 213 -2.88 22.25 11.93
CA ARG A 213 -4.33 21.98 11.84
C ARG A 213 -4.67 20.95 10.76
N ALA A 214 -4.08 21.08 9.58
CA ALA A 214 -4.27 20.13 8.47
C ALA A 214 -3.81 18.72 8.87
N LEU A 215 -2.63 18.60 9.50
CA LEU A 215 -2.09 17.32 9.95
C LEU A 215 -2.98 16.64 10.98
N ARG A 216 -3.61 17.38 11.90
CA ARG A 216 -4.58 16.80 12.86
C ARG A 216 -5.86 16.27 12.21
N THR A 217 -6.15 16.65 10.97
CA THR A 217 -7.26 16.03 10.22
C THR A 217 -6.90 14.60 9.80
N HIS A 218 -5.62 14.32 9.57
CA HIS A 218 -5.10 13.00 9.20
C HIS A 218 -4.65 12.18 10.41
N TYR A 219 -4.11 12.85 11.42
CA TYR A 219 -3.60 12.27 12.66
C TYR A 219 -4.28 12.96 13.86
N PRO A 220 -5.52 12.58 14.22
CA PRO A 220 -6.32 13.31 15.23
C PRO A 220 -5.69 13.40 16.61
N ASN A 221 -4.87 12.40 16.97
CA ASN A 221 -4.27 12.27 18.30
C ASN A 221 -2.87 12.91 18.39
N LEU A 222 -2.48 13.74 17.42
CA LEU A 222 -1.12 14.23 17.32
C LEU A 222 -0.88 15.44 18.24
N GLU A 223 0.03 15.25 19.20
CA GLU A 223 0.43 16.18 20.24
C GLU A 223 1.70 16.96 19.87
N GLY A 224 1.94 18.08 20.55
CA GLY A 224 3.07 18.97 20.23
C GLY A 224 4.44 18.29 20.29
N HIS A 225 4.61 17.36 21.22
CA HIS A 225 5.88 16.69 21.48
C HIS A 225 6.12 15.46 20.59
N ASP A 226 5.13 15.06 19.80
CA ASP A 226 5.26 13.92 18.89
C ASP A 226 6.29 14.21 17.81
N VAL A 227 6.95 13.15 17.34
CA VAL A 227 7.94 13.22 16.28
C VAL A 227 7.30 12.78 14.97
N VAL A 228 7.37 13.65 13.97
CA VAL A 228 6.90 13.40 12.61
C VAL A 228 8.09 13.31 11.66
N ALA A 229 7.93 12.55 10.57
CA ALA A 229 8.88 12.52 9.48
C ALA A 229 8.47 13.57 8.43
N VAL A 230 9.40 14.45 8.08
CA VAL A 230 9.26 15.42 6.99
C VAL A 230 10.05 14.86 5.81
N ALA A 231 9.35 14.46 4.75
CA ALA A 231 9.96 13.90 3.56
C ALA A 231 9.91 14.89 2.41
N THR A 232 11.08 15.27 1.90
CA THR A 232 11.23 16.13 0.72
C THR A 232 11.33 15.27 -0.53
N PHE A 233 10.64 15.66 -1.58
CA PHE A 233 10.64 14.93 -2.83
C PHE A 233 10.59 15.86 -4.05
N HIS A 234 11.06 15.35 -5.19
CA HIS A 234 10.83 15.96 -6.49
C HIS A 234 10.24 14.93 -7.45
N LEU A 235 9.47 15.41 -8.42
CA LEU A 235 8.95 14.56 -9.49
C LEU A 235 10.06 14.25 -10.49
N VAL A 236 10.12 13.00 -10.92
CA VAL A 236 11.01 12.58 -12.01
C VAL A 236 10.23 12.71 -13.31
N THR A 237 10.60 13.68 -14.14
CA THR A 237 10.09 13.77 -15.52
C THR A 237 10.58 12.58 -16.33
N VAL A 238 9.64 11.84 -16.92
CA VAL A 238 9.88 10.75 -17.87
C VAL A 238 10.07 11.32 -19.27
#